data_AF-A0A7S2REI5-F1
#
_entry.id   AF-A0A7S2REI5-F1
#
_cell.length_a   1.000
_cell.length_b   1.000
_cell.length_c   1.000
_cell.angle_alpha   90.00
_cell.angle_beta   90.00
_cell.angle_gamma   90.00
#
_symmetry.space_group_name_H-M   'P 1'
#
loop_
_entity.id
_entity.type
_entity.pdbx_description
1 polymer ?
#
loop_
_entity_poly.entity_id
_entity_poly.type
_entity_poly.pdbx_seq_one_letter_code
_entity_poly.pdbx_strand_id
1 'polypeptide(L)'
;GSQGWSRKYSFNTGDLTICANVLFKYLDANPTVPWEDIRYIFGEIMYGGHITDAWDRRTCNNYLGVYINPAIYEAMELGPGFKAPPVDAMDYGMLLSYINEALPVETPPQFGLHPNAEIGYLESASASLFQTILQLNGGGGEAAGDGGEAGGQGGGRVQ
;
A
#
# COMPACT_ATOMS: atom_id res chain seq x y z
N GLY A 1 5.14 -3.25 -3.38
CA GLY A 1 6.10 -4.23 -3.92
C GLY A 1 5.32 -5.39 -4.49
N SER A 2 5.95 -6.24 -5.29
CA SER A 2 5.31 -7.30 -6.11
C SER A 2 4.36 -8.27 -5.37
N GLN A 3 4.33 -8.24 -4.04
CA GLN A 3 3.42 -9.07 -3.23
C GLN A 3 2.07 -8.41 -2.90
N GLY A 4 1.88 -7.11 -3.15
CA GLY A 4 0.59 -6.42 -2.94
C GLY A 4 0.11 -5.74 -4.21
N TRP A 5 0.84 -4.70 -4.62
CA TRP A 5 0.58 -3.98 -5.87
C TRP A 5 1.78 -4.14 -6.80
N SER A 6 1.49 -4.39 -8.07
CA SER A 6 2.49 -4.46 -9.13
C SER A 6 3.14 -3.09 -9.36
N ARG A 7 2.40 -2.01 -9.13
CA ARG A 7 2.85 -0.61 -9.23
C ARG A 7 2.53 0.19 -7.97
N LYS A 8 3.26 1.28 -7.75
CA LYS A 8 2.92 2.24 -6.68
C LYS A 8 1.86 3.21 -7.21
N TYR A 9 0.65 3.12 -6.69
CA TYR A 9 -0.43 4.06 -6.99
C TYR A 9 -0.46 5.20 -5.96
N SER A 10 -0.79 6.41 -6.42
CA SER A 10 -0.79 7.61 -5.59
C SER A 10 -2.15 7.86 -4.94
N PHE A 11 -2.61 6.92 -4.12
CA PHE A 11 -3.81 7.11 -3.30
C PHE A 11 -3.57 8.20 -2.25
N ASN A 12 -4.55 9.08 -2.04
CA ASN A 12 -4.43 10.20 -1.12
C ASN A 12 -5.64 10.32 -0.19
N THR A 13 -5.49 11.12 0.88
CA THR A 13 -6.57 11.36 1.86
C THR A 13 -7.79 12.07 1.26
N GLY A 14 -7.61 12.80 0.17
CA GLY A 14 -8.71 13.39 -0.60
C GLY A 14 -9.60 12.33 -1.23
N ASP A 15 -9.02 11.26 -1.80
CA ASP A 15 -9.76 10.12 -2.34
C ASP A 15 -10.66 9.50 -1.25
N LEU A 16 -10.08 9.25 -0.07
CA LEU A 16 -10.83 8.72 1.08
C LEU A 16 -11.98 9.65 1.51
N THR A 17 -11.70 10.95 1.60
CA THR A 17 -12.70 11.96 2.01
C THR A 17 -13.86 12.02 1.01
N ILE A 18 -13.56 11.99 -0.28
CA ILE A 18 -14.59 12.00 -1.33
C ILE A 18 -15.39 10.70 -1.30
N CYS A 19 -14.74 9.54 -1.16
CA CYS A 19 -15.42 8.25 -1.01
C CYS A 19 -16.37 8.24 0.19
N ALA A 20 -15.97 8.79 1.34
CA ALA A 20 -16.83 8.90 2.52
C ALA A 20 -18.06 9.79 2.27
N ASN A 21 -17.86 10.94 1.61
CA ASN A 21 -18.96 11.84 1.24
C ASN A 21 -19.92 11.20 0.22
N VAL A 22 -19.38 10.47 -0.76
CA VAL A 22 -20.17 9.72 -1.74
C VAL A 22 -20.96 8.63 -1.03
N LEU A 23 -20.33 7.84 -0.16
CA LEU A 23 -20.98 6.79 0.61
C LEU A 23 -22.17 7.34 1.40
N PHE A 24 -21.95 8.42 2.16
CA PHE A 24 -22.99 9.04 2.98
C PHE A 24 -24.20 9.45 2.13
N LYS A 25 -23.96 10.15 1.02
CA LYS A 25 -25.03 10.57 0.10
C LYS A 25 -25.74 9.39 -0.56
N TYR A 26 -25.01 8.35 -0.92
CA TYR A 26 -25.57 7.16 -1.57
C TYR A 26 -26.44 6.36 -0.62
N LEU A 27 -26.05 6.24 0.65
CA LEU A 27 -26.84 5.58 1.68
C LEU A 27 -28.09 6.39 2.05
N ASP A 28 -27.98 7.71 2.14
CA ASP A 28 -29.14 8.59 2.47
C ASP A 28 -30.19 8.60 1.34
N ALA A 29 -29.76 8.51 0.09
CA ALA A 29 -30.65 8.53 -1.08
C ALA A 29 -31.36 7.19 -1.36
N ASN A 30 -30.95 6.08 -0.73
CA ASN A 30 -31.45 4.74 -1.03
C ASN A 30 -32.05 4.06 0.21
N PRO A 31 -33.26 3.47 0.14
CA PRO A 31 -33.89 2.81 1.29
C PRO A 31 -33.17 1.52 1.73
N THR A 32 -32.34 0.95 0.84
CA THR A 32 -31.55 -0.26 1.07
C THR A 32 -30.13 -0.02 0.60
N VAL A 33 -29.14 -0.60 1.29
CA VAL A 33 -27.72 -0.43 0.92
C VAL A 33 -27.44 -1.03 -0.47
N PRO A 34 -27.04 -0.20 -1.46
CA PRO A 34 -26.76 -0.68 -2.82
C PRO A 34 -25.30 -1.18 -2.93
N TRP A 35 -25.04 -2.39 -2.41
CA TRP A 35 -23.69 -2.94 -2.28
C TRP A 35 -22.89 -3.02 -3.59
N GLU A 36 -23.53 -3.47 -4.67
CA GLU A 36 -22.87 -3.61 -5.98
C GLU A 36 -22.47 -2.24 -6.53
N ASP A 37 -23.35 -1.24 -6.41
CA ASP A 37 -23.09 0.12 -6.89
C ASP A 37 -21.94 0.77 -6.11
N ILE A 38 -21.91 0.61 -4.79
CA ILE A 38 -20.83 1.15 -3.94
C ILE A 38 -19.49 0.51 -4.35
N ARG A 39 -19.46 -0.82 -4.53
CA ARG A 39 -18.27 -1.54 -4.98
C ARG A 39 -17.82 -1.08 -6.36
N TYR A 40 -18.75 -0.88 -7.29
CA TYR A 40 -18.44 -0.38 -8.62
C TYR A 40 -17.90 1.05 -8.60
N ILE A 41 -18.54 1.96 -7.85
CA ILE A 41 -18.09 3.35 -7.73
C ILE A 41 -16.68 3.41 -7.13
N PHE A 42 -16.41 2.65 -6.07
CA PHE A 42 -15.08 2.70 -5.44
C PHE A 42 -14.01 1.96 -6.25
N GLY A 43 -14.36 0.81 -6.81
CA GLY A 43 -13.43 -0.08 -7.50
C GLY A 43 -13.11 0.33 -8.94
N GLU A 44 -14.08 0.86 -9.68
CA GLU A 44 -13.90 1.24 -11.09
C GLU A 44 -13.75 2.75 -11.29
N ILE A 45 -14.49 3.58 -10.53
CA ILE A 45 -14.51 5.04 -10.75
C ILE A 45 -13.48 5.75 -9.87
N MET A 46 -13.52 5.54 -8.56
CA MET A 46 -12.67 6.25 -7.60
C MET A 46 -11.24 5.68 -7.61
N TYR A 47 -10.98 4.60 -6.86
CA TYR A 47 -9.65 4.00 -6.80
C TYR A 47 -9.27 3.34 -8.13
N GLY A 48 -10.25 2.81 -8.88
CA GLY A 48 -10.04 2.22 -10.20
C GLY A 48 -9.44 3.15 -11.23
N GLY A 49 -9.75 4.45 -11.16
CA GLY A 49 -9.18 5.47 -12.05
C GLY A 49 -7.67 5.65 -11.87
N HIS A 50 -7.14 5.34 -10.67
CA HIS A 50 -5.71 5.38 -10.38
C HIS A 50 -4.99 4.10 -10.81
N ILE A 51 -5.70 2.97 -10.84
CA ILE A 51 -5.12 1.64 -11.06
C ILE A 51 -5.05 1.34 -12.56
N THR A 52 -3.83 1.27 -13.09
CA THR A 52 -3.56 1.04 -14.52
C THR A 52 -3.33 -0.42 -14.88
N ASP A 53 -2.95 -1.27 -13.92
CA ASP A 53 -2.74 -2.69 -14.15
C ASP A 53 -4.03 -3.49 -13.88
N ALA A 54 -4.35 -4.42 -14.79
CA ALA A 54 -5.60 -5.19 -14.73
C ALA A 54 -5.63 -6.20 -13.57
N TRP A 55 -4.49 -6.76 -13.18
CA TRP A 55 -4.39 -7.68 -12.05
C TRP A 55 -4.52 -6.91 -10.73
N ASP A 56 -3.87 -5.77 -10.64
CA ASP A 56 -4.02 -4.85 -9.50
C ASP A 56 -5.49 -4.39 -9.36
N ARG A 57 -6.18 -4.12 -10.47
CA ARG A 57 -7.61 -3.76 -10.45
C ARG A 57 -8.47 -4.92 -9.94
N ARG A 58 -8.20 -6.15 -10.40
CA ARG A 58 -8.87 -7.35 -9.90
C ARG A 58 -8.65 -7.52 -8.40
N THR A 59 -7.43 -7.31 -7.90
CA THR A 59 -7.11 -7.35 -6.48
C THR A 59 -7.92 -6.31 -5.70
N CYS A 60 -7.97 -5.06 -6.16
CA CYS A 60 -8.78 -4.00 -5.56
C CYS A 60 -10.26 -4.40 -5.44
N ASN A 61 -10.85 -4.88 -6.54
CA ASN A 61 -12.24 -5.31 -6.57
C ASN A 61 -12.51 -6.51 -5.65
N ASN A 62 -11.57 -7.44 -5.52
CA ASN A 62 -11.68 -8.54 -4.57
C ASN A 62 -11.70 -8.04 -3.12
N TYR A 63 -10.80 -7.11 -2.75
CA TYR A 63 -10.83 -6.50 -1.41
C TYR A 63 -12.16 -5.80 -1.14
N LEU A 64 -12.68 -5.04 -2.10
CA LEU A 64 -13.99 -4.40 -1.98
C LEU A 64 -15.12 -5.43 -1.84
N GLY A 65 -15.06 -6.56 -2.56
CA GLY A 65 -16.01 -7.66 -2.42
C GLY A 65 -16.01 -8.30 -1.03
N VAL A 66 -14.82 -8.44 -0.43
CA VAL A 66 -14.67 -9.02 0.91
C VAL A 66 -15.17 -8.06 1.99
N TYR A 67 -14.90 -6.75 1.88
CA TYR A 67 -15.23 -5.80 2.94
C TYR A 67 -16.56 -5.05 2.77
N ILE A 68 -17.04 -4.85 1.54
CA ILE A 68 -18.28 -4.11 1.26
C ILE A 68 -19.38 -5.09 0.88
N ASN A 69 -19.89 -5.79 1.89
CA ASN A 69 -20.99 -6.74 1.77
C ASN A 69 -21.83 -6.80 3.05
N PRO A 70 -23.02 -7.44 3.02
CA PRO A 70 -23.91 -7.51 4.17
C PRO A 70 -23.31 -8.13 5.44
N ALA A 71 -22.31 -9.00 5.32
CA ALA A 71 -21.71 -9.67 6.48
C ALA A 71 -20.98 -8.70 7.42
N ILE A 72 -20.70 -7.47 6.98
CA ILE A 72 -20.17 -6.42 7.86
C ILE A 72 -21.11 -6.12 9.04
N TYR A 73 -22.42 -6.29 8.86
CA TYR A 73 -23.42 -6.16 9.92
C TYR A 73 -23.49 -7.39 10.83
N GLU A 74 -22.95 -8.53 10.39
CA GLU A 74 -23.00 -9.82 11.09
C GLU A 74 -21.69 -10.12 11.84
N ALA A 75 -20.94 -9.08 12.22
CA ALA A 75 -19.65 -9.19 12.91
C ALA A 75 -18.64 -10.10 12.18
N MET A 76 -18.58 -10.00 10.83
CA MET A 76 -17.58 -10.70 10.03
C MET A 76 -16.15 -10.44 10.53
N GLU A 77 -15.24 -11.37 10.27
CA GLU A 77 -13.83 -11.14 10.52
C GLU A 77 -13.24 -10.23 9.43
N LEU A 78 -12.74 -9.06 9.83
CA LEU A 78 -12.02 -8.12 8.97
C LEU A 78 -10.56 -8.57 8.74
N GLY A 79 -10.07 -9.41 9.65
CA GLY A 79 -8.82 -10.17 9.53
C GLY A 79 -8.76 -11.19 10.67
N PRO A 80 -7.74 -12.07 10.68
CA PRO A 80 -7.58 -13.09 11.71
C PRO A 80 -7.66 -12.52 13.13
N GLY A 81 -8.72 -12.87 13.86
CA GLY A 81 -8.92 -12.41 15.24
C GLY A 81 -9.45 -10.98 15.39
N PHE A 82 -9.74 -10.27 14.29
CA PHE A 82 -10.31 -8.92 14.31
C PHE A 82 -11.69 -8.90 13.65
N LYS A 83 -12.74 -8.67 14.45
CA LYS A 83 -14.13 -8.66 13.97
C LYS A 83 -14.62 -7.26 13.64
N ALA A 84 -15.60 -7.18 12.75
CA ALA A 84 -16.32 -5.96 12.48
C ALA A 84 -17.07 -5.52 13.76
N PRO A 85 -16.97 -4.24 14.14
CA PRO A 85 -17.65 -3.71 15.31
C PRO A 85 -19.18 -3.75 15.11
N PRO A 86 -19.97 -4.08 16.14
CA PRO A 86 -21.43 -4.06 16.07
C PRO A 86 -21.92 -2.61 15.95
N VAL A 87 -22.30 -2.23 14.74
CA VAL A 87 -22.67 -0.85 14.38
C VAL A 87 -23.93 -0.33 15.09
N ASP A 88 -24.84 -1.22 15.48
CA ASP A 88 -26.11 -0.85 16.12
C ASP A 88 -25.95 -0.46 17.59
N ALA A 89 -24.78 -0.75 18.19
CA ALA A 89 -24.54 -0.61 19.63
C ALA A 89 -23.38 0.33 19.98
N MET A 90 -22.68 0.90 19.00
CA MET A 90 -21.47 1.70 19.22
C MET A 90 -21.61 3.12 18.67
N ASP A 91 -21.41 4.11 19.54
CA ASP A 91 -21.16 5.49 19.12
C ASP A 91 -19.72 5.63 18.58
N TYR A 92 -19.42 6.72 17.87
CA TYR A 92 -18.10 7.02 17.31
C TYR A 92 -16.97 6.90 18.36
N GLY A 93 -17.20 7.39 19.58
CA GLY A 93 -16.21 7.26 20.65
C GLY A 93 -15.94 5.80 21.05
N MET A 94 -16.98 4.97 21.11
CA MET A 94 -16.86 3.54 21.41
C MET A 94 -16.18 2.77 20.27
N LEU A 95 -16.49 3.13 19.03
CA LEU A 95 -15.83 2.58 17.85
C LEU A 95 -14.32 2.87 17.88
N LEU A 96 -13.93 4.08 18.24
CA LEU A 96 -12.52 4.46 18.34
C LEU A 96 -11.81 3.67 19.45
N SER A 97 -12.43 3.53 20.62
CA SER A 97 -11.91 2.68 21.70
C SER A 97 -11.78 1.22 21.26
N TYR A 98 -12.79 0.67 20.59
CA TYR A 98 -12.77 -0.69 20.06
C TYR A 98 -11.58 -0.90 19.11
N ILE A 99 -11.36 0.02 18.15
CA ILE A 99 -10.23 -0.07 17.22
C ILE A 99 -8.91 -0.03 17.99
N ASN A 100 -8.75 0.87 18.96
CA ASN A 100 -7.50 1.00 19.71
C ASN A 100 -7.18 -0.23 20.59
N GLU A 101 -8.20 -0.94 21.08
CA GLU A 101 -8.05 -2.09 21.96
C GLU A 101 -8.00 -3.44 21.22
N ALA A 102 -8.79 -3.58 20.15
CA ALA A 102 -9.00 -4.85 19.47
C ALA A 102 -8.12 -5.04 18.22
N LEU A 103 -7.49 -3.98 17.69
CA LEU A 103 -6.64 -4.11 16.50
C LEU A 103 -5.40 -4.98 16.82
N PRO A 104 -5.22 -6.11 16.14
CA PRO A 104 -4.07 -6.98 16.37
C PRO A 104 -2.79 -6.36 15.79
N VAL A 105 -1.65 -6.94 16.17
CA VAL A 105 -0.36 -6.60 15.55
C VAL A 105 -0.44 -6.85 14.04
N GLU A 106 0.02 -5.87 13.27
CA GLU A 106 0.03 -5.95 11.81
C GLU A 106 0.94 -7.10 11.35
N THR A 107 0.36 -8.07 10.65
CA THR A 107 1.07 -9.20 10.05
C THR A 107 0.56 -9.41 8.62
N PRO A 108 1.33 -10.01 7.70
CA PRO A 108 0.85 -10.23 6.33
C PRO A 108 -0.52 -10.93 6.24
N PRO A 109 -0.83 -11.96 7.05
CA PRO A 109 -2.15 -12.59 7.06
C PRO A 109 -3.30 -11.64 7.39
N GLN A 110 -3.05 -10.59 8.19
CA GLN A 110 -4.05 -9.56 8.50
C GLN A 110 -4.55 -8.82 7.24
N PHE A 111 -3.73 -8.77 6.21
CA PHE A 111 -4.04 -8.14 4.93
C PHE A 111 -4.34 -9.16 3.82
N GLY A 112 -4.50 -10.45 4.16
CA GLY A 112 -4.71 -11.52 3.18
C GLY A 112 -3.45 -11.95 2.42
N LEU A 113 -2.26 -11.60 2.92
CA LEU A 113 -0.98 -11.98 2.34
C LEU A 113 -0.39 -13.22 3.01
N HIS A 114 0.42 -13.97 2.27
CA HIS A 114 1.13 -15.12 2.82
C HIS A 114 2.22 -14.67 3.83
N PRO A 115 2.47 -15.38 4.95
CA PRO A 115 3.49 -15.01 5.94
C PRO A 115 4.89 -14.74 5.35
N ASN A 116 5.26 -15.44 4.26
CA ASN A 116 6.52 -15.22 3.55
C ASN A 116 6.71 -13.78 3.00
N ALA A 117 5.65 -12.97 2.90
CA ALA A 117 5.75 -11.57 2.51
C ALA A 117 6.61 -10.76 3.49
N GLU A 118 6.55 -11.10 4.77
CA GLU A 118 7.32 -10.45 5.82
C GLU A 118 8.81 -10.80 5.71
N ILE A 119 9.13 -12.07 5.41
CA ILE A 119 10.52 -12.52 5.27
C ILE A 119 11.25 -11.72 4.19
N GLY A 120 10.65 -11.61 2.99
CA GLY A 120 11.26 -10.86 1.89
C GLY A 120 11.39 -9.35 2.16
N TYR A 121 10.42 -8.79 2.89
CA TYR A 121 10.50 -7.40 3.35
C TYR A 121 11.67 -7.20 4.34
N LEU A 122 11.78 -8.05 5.37
CA LEU A 122 12.82 -7.97 6.39
C LEU A 122 14.22 -8.18 5.81
N GLU A 123 14.36 -9.09 4.84
CA GLU A 123 15.63 -9.30 4.13
C GLU A 123 16.05 -8.03 3.36
N SER A 124 15.15 -7.45 2.56
CA SER A 124 15.42 -6.21 1.82
C SER A 124 15.71 -5.03 2.74
N ALA A 125 14.97 -4.89 3.85
CA ALA A 125 15.17 -3.82 4.82
C ALA A 125 16.52 -3.96 5.52
N SER A 126 16.90 -5.19 5.91
CA SER A 126 18.19 -5.48 6.54
C SER A 126 19.36 -5.20 5.58
N ALA A 127 19.26 -5.62 4.32
CA ALA A 127 20.26 -5.33 3.31
C ALA A 127 20.43 -3.82 3.09
N SER A 128 19.32 -3.08 3.01
CA SER A 128 19.36 -1.61 2.90
C SER A 128 19.99 -0.96 4.13
N LEU A 129 19.69 -1.46 5.34
CA LEU A 129 20.28 -0.95 6.58
C LEU A 129 21.79 -1.15 6.59
N PHE A 130 22.28 -2.34 6.24
CA PHE A 130 23.72 -2.61 6.17
C PHE A 130 24.43 -1.76 5.13
N GLN A 131 23.82 -1.55 3.95
CA GLN A 131 24.36 -0.65 2.93
C GLN A 131 24.48 0.78 3.44
N THR A 132 23.45 1.30 4.13
CA THR A 132 23.49 2.63 4.74
C THR A 132 24.61 2.73 5.78
N ILE A 133 24.78 1.73 6.63
CA ILE A 133 25.87 1.71 7.64
C ILE A 133 27.25 1.72 6.97
N LEU A 134 27.45 0.94 5.91
CA LEU A 134 28.70 0.90 5.15
C LEU A 134 29.03 2.25 4.50
N GLN A 135 28.01 2.93 3.94
CA GLN A 135 28.16 4.26 3.36
C GLN A 135 28.53 5.32 4.42
N LEU A 136 27.95 5.23 5.62
CA LEU A 136 28.25 6.13 6.73
C LEU A 136 29.65 5.89 7.33
N ASN A 137 30.17 4.66 7.29
CA ASN A 137 31.47 4.30 7.86
C ASN A 137 32.68 4.70 6.97
N GLY A 138 32.50 5.60 6.00
CA GLY A 138 33.56 6.09 5.13
C GLY A 138 33.78 5.26 3.85
N GLY A 139 32.91 4.30 3.55
CA GLY A 139 32.93 3.52 2.30
C GLY A 139 32.39 4.26 1.07
N GLY A 140 32.52 5.58 1.02
CA GLY A 140 32.46 6.30 -0.24
C GLY A 140 33.67 5.85 -1.04
N GLY A 141 33.47 4.93 -2.00
CA GLY A 141 34.47 4.65 -3.01
C GLY A 141 34.74 5.94 -3.79
N GLU A 142 35.66 6.75 -3.29
CA GLU A 142 36.34 7.78 -4.05
C GLU A 142 37.02 7.05 -5.22
N ALA A 143 36.39 7.10 -6.38
CA ALA A 143 37.12 7.10 -7.64
C ALA A 143 37.88 8.45 -7.73
N ALA A 144 38.82 8.66 -6.83
CA ALA A 144 39.81 9.71 -6.92
C ALA A 144 40.88 9.22 -7.91
N GLY A 145 40.90 9.85 -9.07
CA GLY A 145 42.01 9.72 -10.00
C GLY A 145 43.28 10.31 -9.41
N ASP A 146 44.38 9.62 -9.65
CA ASP A 146 45.76 10.10 -9.67
C ASP A 146 46.54 9.04 -10.48
N GLY A 147 47.37 9.31 -11.49
CA GLY A 147 48.03 10.54 -11.90
C GLY A 147 49.48 10.18 -12.27
N GLY A 148 49.89 10.49 -13.50
CA GLY A 148 51.30 10.57 -13.95
C GLY A 148 51.90 9.30 -14.58
N GLU A 149 52.74 9.35 -15.62
CA GLU A 149 53.31 10.48 -16.36
C GLU A 149 54.07 10.00 -17.63
N ALA A 150 54.04 10.85 -18.66
CA ALA A 150 55.07 11.18 -19.66
C ALA A 150 55.74 10.10 -20.56
N GLY A 151 55.53 10.26 -21.87
CA GLY A 151 56.43 9.83 -22.95
C GLY A 151 56.07 10.52 -24.27
N GLY A 152 56.58 11.74 -24.49
CA GLY A 152 56.28 12.55 -25.67
C GLY A 152 57.14 12.25 -26.90
N GLN A 153 56.58 12.53 -28.09
CA GLN A 153 57.18 13.19 -29.26
C GLN A 153 56.11 13.22 -30.37
N GLY A 154 55.58 14.40 -30.73
CA GLY A 154 56.18 15.27 -31.75
C GLY A 154 55.73 14.76 -33.13
N GLY A 155 54.62 15.24 -33.69
CA GLY A 155 54.55 16.56 -34.31
C GLY A 155 54.93 16.44 -35.79
N GLY A 156 53.92 16.28 -36.65
CA GLY A 156 54.12 16.08 -38.08
C GLY A 156 54.48 17.36 -38.85
N ARG A 157 54.85 17.10 -40.13
CA ARG A 157 54.99 17.98 -41.30
C ARG A 157 56.44 18.39 -41.63
N VAL A 158 57.01 17.88 -42.73
CA VAL A 158 57.17 18.56 -44.04
C VAL A 158 57.50 17.56 -45.18
N GLN A 159 56.97 17.86 -46.38
CA GLN A 159 57.14 17.26 -47.72
C GLN A 159 56.29 16.05 -48.07
#